data_AF-A0A1F6IBT5-F1
#
_entry.id   AF-A0A1F6IBT5-F1
#
_cell.length_a   1.000
_cell.length_b   1.000
_cell.length_c   1.000
_cell.angle_alpha   90.00
_cell.angle_beta   90.00
_cell.angle_gamma   90.00
#
_symmetry.space_group_name_H-M   'P 1'
#
loop_
_entity.id
_entity.type
_entity.pdbx_description
1 polymer ?
#
loop_
_entity_poly.entity_id
_entity_poly.type
_entity_poly.pdbx_seq_one_letter_code
_entity_poly.pdbx_strand_id
1 'polypeptide(L)'
;MSDSTSNQVKNNNNPTGKGGFQERPEDINKSGYWSPENSQSYCLRFFLKMNEKEFKEWGQKNPPDKRTIAQVLAYERITFARKELADYREIVDRTEGKAKMPIEQSGEVSNKIQQVEKIIDDLLAEEHSEKPDESFATKNQKVS
;
A
#
# COMPACT_ATOMS: atom_id res chain seq x y z
N MET A 1 47.38 32.74 29.36
CA MET A 1 47.88 31.58 28.62
C MET A 1 46.70 30.64 28.39
N SER A 2 46.12 30.66 27.20
CA SER A 2 45.09 29.70 26.78
C SER A 2 45.23 29.52 25.28
N ASP A 3 46.22 28.72 24.89
CA ASP A 3 46.49 28.37 23.50
C ASP A 3 45.40 27.40 23.03
N SER A 4 44.46 27.92 22.24
CA SER A 4 43.43 27.15 21.55
C SER A 4 44.08 26.35 20.41
N THR A 5 44.32 25.07 20.65
CA THR A 5 44.85 24.11 19.68
C THR A 5 43.72 23.62 18.77
N SER A 6 43.59 24.19 17.58
CA SER A 6 42.83 23.60 16.46
C SER A 6 43.08 24.43 15.19
N ASN A 7 44.26 24.28 14.58
CA ASN A 7 44.49 24.72 13.21
C ASN A 7 43.73 23.78 12.25
N GLN A 8 42.43 24.00 12.09
CA GLN A 8 41.69 23.42 10.97
C GLN A 8 42.11 24.16 9.71
N VAL A 9 42.92 23.50 8.87
CA VAL A 9 43.17 23.97 7.51
C VAL A 9 41.83 23.93 6.76
N LYS A 10 41.18 25.09 6.63
CA LYS A 10 40.00 25.25 5.76
C LYS A 10 40.46 25.08 4.32
N ASN A 11 40.48 23.84 3.83
CA ASN A 11 40.53 23.61 2.39
C ASN A 11 39.24 24.19 1.79
N ASN A 12 39.36 25.39 1.22
CA ASN A 12 38.25 26.02 0.50
C ASN A 12 38.11 25.33 -0.85
N ASN A 13 37.39 24.21 -0.88
CA ASN A 13 37.17 23.40 -2.08
C ASN A 13 36.31 24.12 -3.15
N ASN A 14 35.70 25.26 -2.81
CA ASN A 14 35.04 26.15 -3.78
C ASN A 14 35.55 27.59 -3.62
N PRO A 15 36.73 27.91 -4.20
CA PRO A 15 37.38 29.22 -4.04
C PRO A 15 36.53 30.39 -4.52
N THR A 16 35.68 30.14 -5.51
CA THR A 16 34.83 31.16 -6.14
C THR A 16 33.43 31.27 -5.53
N GLY A 17 33.03 30.31 -4.69
CA GLY A 17 31.66 30.22 -4.15
C GLY A 17 30.58 30.01 -5.22
N LYS A 18 30.97 29.73 -6.47
CA LYS A 18 30.08 29.53 -7.60
C LYS A 18 29.61 28.08 -7.64
N GLY A 19 28.36 27.87 -8.03
CA GLY A 19 27.68 26.59 -7.91
C GLY A 19 27.03 26.44 -6.54
N GLY A 20 25.71 26.60 -6.52
CA GLY A 20 24.86 26.44 -5.36
C GLY A 20 23.48 27.05 -5.62
N PHE A 21 22.52 26.72 -4.78
CA PHE A 21 21.17 27.29 -4.82
C PHE A 21 21.16 28.83 -4.69
N GLN A 22 22.23 29.42 -4.14
CA GLN A 22 22.40 30.89 -4.07
C GLN A 22 22.58 31.57 -5.43
N GLU A 23 23.15 30.88 -6.44
CA GLU A 23 23.33 31.43 -7.79
C GLU A 23 22.10 31.24 -8.68
N ARG A 24 21.26 30.24 -8.38
CA ARG A 24 19.98 29.97 -9.07
C ARG A 24 18.83 30.02 -8.08
N PRO A 25 18.53 31.19 -7.50
CA PRO A 25 17.46 31.35 -6.51
C PRO A 25 16.08 30.98 -7.07
N GLU A 26 15.91 30.97 -8.39
CA GLU A 26 14.72 30.50 -9.10
C GLU A 26 14.51 28.98 -9.03
N ASP A 27 15.58 28.19 -8.93
CA ASP A 27 15.52 26.73 -8.76
C ASP A 27 15.33 26.33 -7.30
N ILE A 28 15.43 27.29 -6.37
CA ILE A 28 15.15 27.04 -4.96
C ILE A 28 13.65 26.79 -4.80
N ASN A 29 13.31 25.56 -4.47
CA ASN A 29 12.03 25.28 -3.86
C ASN A 29 12.00 25.84 -2.43
N LYS A 30 11.63 27.13 -2.30
CA LYS A 30 11.62 27.86 -1.02
C LYS A 30 10.68 27.24 0.02
N SER A 31 9.69 26.46 -0.41
CA SER A 31 8.79 25.76 0.49
C SER A 31 9.34 24.42 0.97
N GLY A 32 10.31 23.84 0.25
CA GLY A 32 10.82 22.49 0.52
C GLY A 32 9.86 21.35 0.15
N TYR A 33 8.65 21.68 -0.33
CA TYR A 33 7.62 20.70 -0.68
C TYR A 33 7.30 20.76 -2.17
N TRP A 34 6.96 19.60 -2.75
CA TRP A 34 6.35 19.58 -4.08
C TRP A 34 5.11 20.49 -4.11
N SER A 35 4.94 21.26 -5.19
CA SER A 35 3.76 22.11 -5.38
C SER A 35 2.49 21.24 -5.21
N PRO A 36 1.66 21.50 -4.19
CA PRO A 36 0.53 20.63 -3.88
C PRO A 36 -0.46 20.49 -5.05
N GLU A 37 -0.56 21.52 -5.88
CA GLU A 37 -1.38 21.58 -7.10
C GLU A 37 -0.95 20.57 -8.19
N ASN A 38 0.27 20.05 -8.11
CA ASN A 38 0.77 18.98 -8.98
C ASN A 38 0.50 17.59 -8.40
N SER A 39 -0.04 17.50 -7.18
CA SER A 39 -0.38 16.24 -6.52
C SER A 39 -1.86 15.92 -6.66
N GLN A 40 -2.15 14.81 -7.35
CA GLN A 40 -3.53 14.35 -7.56
C GLN A 40 -4.27 14.08 -6.25
N SER A 41 -3.60 13.53 -5.23
CA SER A 41 -4.23 13.22 -3.93
C SER A 41 -4.61 14.50 -3.16
N TYR A 42 -3.79 15.55 -3.28
CA TYR A 42 -4.12 16.86 -2.75
C TYR A 42 -5.33 17.45 -3.46
N CYS A 43 -5.35 17.44 -4.80
CA CYS A 43 -6.47 17.95 -5.59
C CYS A 43 -7.78 17.21 -5.30
N LEU A 44 -7.75 15.88 -5.16
CA LEU A 44 -8.94 15.10 -4.78
C LEU A 44 -9.49 15.53 -3.43
N ARG A 45 -8.64 15.65 -2.40
CA ARG A 45 -9.06 16.11 -1.07
C ARG A 45 -9.56 17.55 -1.09
N PHE A 46 -8.95 18.42 -1.92
CA PHE A 46 -9.37 19.80 -2.09
C PHE A 46 -10.79 19.90 -2.66
N PHE A 47 -11.08 19.14 -3.73
CA PHE A 47 -12.40 19.15 -4.35
C PHE A 47 -13.47 18.46 -3.51
N LEU A 48 -13.14 17.40 -2.75
CA LEU A 48 -14.08 16.75 -1.82
C LEU A 48 -14.55 17.67 -0.67
N LYS A 49 -13.79 18.72 -0.35
CA LYS A 49 -14.16 19.72 0.65
C LYS A 49 -15.09 20.81 0.11
N MET A 50 -15.25 20.92 -1.20
CA MET A 50 -16.12 21.90 -1.82
C MET A 50 -17.57 21.43 -1.82
N ASN A 51 -18.49 22.36 -1.69
CA ASN A 51 -19.89 22.09 -2.05
C ASN A 51 -20.07 22.09 -3.59
N GLU A 52 -21.23 21.65 -4.06
CA GLU A 52 -21.47 21.50 -5.49
C GLU A 52 -21.39 22.83 -6.26
N LYS A 53 -21.82 23.93 -5.64
CA LYS A 53 -21.77 25.27 -6.25
C LYS A 53 -20.32 25.73 -6.42
N GLU A 54 -19.51 25.60 -5.36
CA GLU A 54 -18.08 25.92 -5.36
C GLU A 54 -17.33 25.10 -6.40
N PHE A 55 -17.63 23.81 -6.52
CA PHE A 55 -17.00 22.94 -7.51
C PHE A 55 -17.30 23.37 -8.96
N LYS A 56 -18.55 23.77 -9.24
CA LYS A 56 -18.95 24.31 -10.55
C LYS A 56 -18.27 25.65 -10.83
N GLU A 57 -18.26 26.57 -9.87
CA GLU A 57 -17.59 27.86 -10.00
C GLU A 57 -16.07 27.71 -10.20
N TRP A 58 -15.43 26.78 -9.49
CA TRP A 58 -14.00 26.50 -9.66
C TRP A 58 -13.71 26.04 -11.09
N GLY A 59 -14.57 25.19 -11.66
CA GLY A 59 -14.44 24.72 -13.03
C GLY A 59 -14.57 25.84 -14.07
N GLN A 60 -15.40 26.85 -13.81
CA GLN A 60 -15.55 28.03 -14.66
C GLN A 60 -14.37 29.00 -14.54
N LYS A 61 -13.90 29.24 -13.32
CA LYS A 61 -12.77 30.14 -13.03
C LYS A 61 -11.44 29.58 -13.54
N ASN A 62 -11.30 28.26 -13.58
CA ASN A 62 -10.11 27.55 -14.05
C ASN A 62 -10.49 26.72 -15.28
N PRO A 63 -10.47 27.28 -16.50
CA PRO A 63 -10.70 26.50 -17.73
C PRO A 63 -9.55 25.50 -17.97
N PRO A 64 -9.75 24.46 -18.82
CA PRO A 64 -8.79 23.36 -19.00
C PRO A 64 -7.37 23.79 -19.38
N ASP A 65 -7.22 24.86 -20.15
CA ASP A 65 -5.96 25.48 -20.57
C ASP A 65 -5.16 26.11 -19.41
N LYS A 66 -5.82 26.34 -18.27
CA LYS A 66 -5.19 26.91 -17.06
C LYS A 66 -4.98 25.87 -15.95
N ARG A 67 -5.38 24.62 -16.17
CA ARG A 67 -5.25 23.55 -15.19
C ARG A 67 -3.97 22.76 -15.40
N THR A 68 -3.37 22.31 -14.30
CA THR A 68 -2.38 21.23 -14.37
C THR A 68 -3.09 19.92 -14.74
N ILE A 69 -2.36 18.97 -15.33
CA ILE A 69 -2.93 17.65 -15.65
C ILE A 69 -3.46 16.95 -14.38
N ALA A 70 -2.79 17.13 -13.24
CA ALA A 70 -3.27 16.60 -11.95
C ALA A 70 -4.64 17.17 -11.57
N GLN A 71 -4.86 18.47 -11.77
CA GLN A 71 -6.14 19.13 -11.53
C GLN A 71 -7.22 18.67 -12.51
N VAL A 72 -6.89 18.50 -13.80
CA VAL A 72 -7.81 17.97 -14.81
C VAL A 72 -8.31 16.57 -14.40
N LEU A 73 -7.38 15.66 -14.14
CA LEU A 73 -7.69 14.28 -13.77
C LEU A 73 -8.54 14.21 -12.49
N ALA A 74 -8.20 15.00 -11.46
CA ALA A 74 -8.97 15.02 -10.22
C ALA A 74 -10.39 15.59 -10.41
N TYR A 75 -10.54 16.65 -11.20
CA TYR A 75 -11.83 17.26 -11.51
C TYR A 75 -12.74 16.31 -12.30
N GLU A 76 -12.21 15.70 -13.36
CA GLU A 76 -12.94 14.72 -14.16
C GLU A 76 -13.34 13.52 -13.32
N ARG A 77 -12.43 13.00 -12.51
CA ARG A 77 -12.69 11.83 -11.68
C ARG A 77 -13.82 12.03 -10.68
N ILE A 78 -13.89 13.19 -10.03
CA ILE A 78 -15.02 13.52 -9.15
C ILE A 78 -16.32 13.67 -9.93
N THR A 79 -16.24 14.14 -11.18
CA THR A 79 -17.40 14.24 -12.07
C THR A 79 -17.90 12.85 -12.49
N PHE A 80 -17.00 11.92 -12.78
CA PHE A 80 -17.30 10.53 -13.16
C PHE A 80 -17.75 9.65 -11.98
N ALA A 81 -17.15 9.81 -10.80
CA ALA A 81 -17.52 9.07 -9.59
C ALA A 81 -18.97 9.27 -9.15
N ARG A 82 -19.63 10.34 -9.60
CA ARG A 82 -21.08 10.54 -9.39
C ARG A 82 -21.94 9.56 -10.19
N LYS A 83 -21.39 8.96 -11.24
CA LYS A 83 -22.10 8.07 -12.17
C LYS A 83 -21.62 6.63 -12.02
N GLU A 84 -20.34 6.43 -11.76
CA GLU A 84 -19.69 5.11 -11.72
C GLU A 84 -19.20 4.76 -10.31
N LEU A 85 -19.70 3.64 -9.77
CA LEU A 85 -19.35 3.14 -8.44
C LEU A 85 -17.87 2.77 -8.31
N ALA A 86 -17.26 2.27 -9.38
CA ALA A 86 -15.85 1.85 -9.38
C ALA A 86 -14.91 3.02 -9.12
N ASP A 87 -15.17 4.16 -9.77
CA ASP A 87 -14.38 5.38 -9.57
C ASP A 87 -14.60 5.97 -8.18
N TYR A 88 -15.83 5.93 -7.66
CA TYR A 88 -16.11 6.35 -6.29
C TYR A 88 -15.28 5.55 -5.28
N ARG A 89 -15.25 4.22 -5.42
CA ARG A 89 -14.47 3.34 -4.55
C ARG A 89 -12.99 3.68 -4.58
N GLU A 90 -12.42 3.95 -5.76
CA GLU A 90 -11.00 4.31 -5.85
C GLU A 90 -10.70 5.66 -5.20
N ILE A 91 -11.58 6.66 -5.35
CA ILE A 91 -11.42 7.94 -4.65
C ILE A 91 -11.36 7.70 -3.14
N VAL A 92 -12.33 6.97 -2.58
CA VAL A 92 -12.39 6.66 -1.14
C VAL A 92 -11.15 5.93 -0.67
N ASP A 93 -10.74 4.86 -1.37
CA ASP A 93 -9.54 4.07 -1.04
C ASP A 93 -8.27 4.95 -1.03
N ARG A 94 -8.20 5.98 -1.89
CA ARG A 94 -7.05 6.91 -1.98
C ARG A 94 -7.12 8.06 -0.98
N THR A 95 -8.30 8.51 -0.58
CA THR A 95 -8.47 9.68 0.30
C THR A 95 -8.60 9.30 1.76
N GLU A 96 -9.36 8.25 2.05
CA GLU A 96 -9.64 7.74 3.40
C GLU A 96 -8.76 6.55 3.76
N GLY A 97 -8.17 5.91 2.75
CA GLY A 97 -7.28 4.76 2.90
C GLY A 97 -8.03 3.45 2.73
N LYS A 98 -7.33 2.47 2.17
CA LYS A 98 -7.84 1.10 2.02
C LYS A 98 -7.48 0.27 3.25
N ALA A 99 -8.37 -0.63 3.66
CA ALA A 99 -8.06 -1.63 4.68
C ALA A 99 -6.80 -2.42 4.28
N LYS A 100 -5.92 -2.68 5.26
CA LYS A 100 -4.72 -3.48 5.05
C LYS A 100 -5.14 -4.87 4.57
N MET A 101 -4.72 -5.25 3.37
CA MET A 101 -4.95 -6.60 2.88
C MET A 101 -4.02 -7.55 3.63
N PRO A 102 -4.52 -8.64 4.24
CA PRO A 102 -3.65 -9.67 4.79
C PRO A 102 -2.88 -10.30 3.63
N ILE A 103 -1.56 -10.34 3.75
CA ILE A 103 -0.72 -11.10 2.84
C ILE A 103 -0.65 -12.51 3.41
N GLU A 104 -1.35 -13.45 2.80
CA GLU A 104 -1.13 -14.87 3.07
C GLU A 104 0.17 -15.29 2.37
N GLN A 105 1.26 -15.32 3.13
CA GLN A 105 2.48 -15.98 2.67
C GLN A 105 2.27 -17.50 2.77
N SER A 106 1.73 -18.12 1.73
CA SER A 106 1.82 -19.58 1.57
C SER A 106 3.26 -19.95 1.20
N GLY A 107 4.13 -20.00 2.20
CA GLY A 107 5.50 -20.48 2.02
C GLY A 107 5.53 -21.98 1.79
N GLU A 108 6.68 -22.50 1.36
CA GLU A 108 6.95 -23.94 1.20
C GLU A 108 6.58 -24.77 2.45
N VAL A 109 6.67 -24.15 3.64
CA VAL A 109 6.28 -24.72 4.93
C VAL A 109 4.77 -25.03 4.98
N SER A 110 3.91 -24.17 4.45
CA SER A 110 2.45 -24.41 4.41
C SER A 110 2.10 -25.64 3.56
N ASN A 111 2.80 -25.82 2.43
CA ASN A 111 2.60 -26.99 1.57
C ASN A 111 3.09 -28.28 2.24
N LYS A 112 4.20 -28.22 2.98
CA LYS A 112 4.73 -29.36 3.74
C LYS A 112 3.81 -29.74 4.90
N ILE A 113 3.23 -28.76 5.60
CA ILE A 113 2.24 -29.01 6.67
C ILE A 113 1.01 -29.72 6.11
N GLN A 114 0.46 -29.23 4.98
CA GLN A 114 -0.70 -29.87 4.34
C GLN A 114 -0.40 -31.30 3.86
N GLN A 115 0.82 -31.57 3.40
CA GLN A 115 1.25 -32.92 3.03
C GLN A 115 1.34 -33.85 4.24
N VAL A 116 1.84 -33.36 5.37
CA VAL A 116 1.92 -34.14 6.61
C VAL A 116 0.53 -34.42 7.17
N GLU A 117 -0.37 -33.44 7.17
CA GLU A 117 -1.77 -33.62 7.58
C GLU A 117 -2.46 -34.72 6.77
N LYS A 118 -2.27 -34.70 5.44
CA LYS A 118 -2.82 -35.75 4.57
C LYS A 118 -2.26 -37.15 4.88
N ILE A 119 -0.96 -37.26 5.14
CA ILE A 119 -0.32 -38.54 5.50
C ILE A 119 -0.87 -39.06 6.83
N ILE A 120 -1.08 -38.17 7.81
CA ILE A 120 -1.66 -38.54 9.11
C ILE A 120 -3.09 -39.04 8.92
N ASP A 121 -3.91 -38.36 8.12
CA ASP A 121 -5.29 -38.77 7.83
C ASP A 121 -5.34 -40.13 7.12
N ASP A 122 -4.45 -40.36 6.15
CA ASP A 122 -4.36 -41.64 5.44
C ASP A 122 -3.94 -42.80 6.37
N LEU A 123 -2.97 -42.57 7.27
CA LEU A 123 -2.54 -43.57 8.26
C LEU A 123 -3.62 -43.88 9.30
N LEU A 124 -4.35 -42.87 9.78
CA LEU A 124 -5.46 -43.06 10.70
C LEU A 124 -6.64 -43.79 10.04
N ALA A 125 -6.86 -43.57 8.73
CA ALA A 125 -7.86 -44.31 7.96
C ALA A 125 -7.48 -45.79 7.77
N GLU A 126 -6.18 -46.09 7.61
CA GLU A 126 -5.67 -47.47 7.54
C GLU A 126 -5.82 -48.21 8.88
N GLU A 127 -5.47 -47.57 10.01
CA GLU A 127 -5.57 -48.13 11.36
C GLU A 127 -7.02 -48.44 11.78
N HIS A 128 -8.00 -47.69 11.28
CA HIS A 128 -9.42 -47.93 11.53
C HIS A 128 -10.09 -48.91 10.54
N SER A 129 -9.34 -49.47 9.59
CA SER A 129 -9.85 -50.46 8.61
C SER A 129 -9.57 -51.92 8.96
N GLU A 130 -8.70 -52.19 9.94
CA GLU A 130 -8.49 -53.54 10.47
C GLU A 130 -9.69 -53.93 11.36
N LYS A 131 -10.61 -54.69 10.75
CA LYS A 131 -11.72 -55.33 11.47
C LYS A 131 -11.15 -56.18 12.61
N PRO A 132 -11.80 -56.19 13.80
CA PRO A 132 -11.35 -57.04 14.90
C PRO A 132 -11.36 -58.50 14.48
N ASP A 133 -10.24 -59.21 14.71
CA ASP A 133 -10.04 -60.62 14.40
C ASP A 133 -11.22 -61.49 14.90
N GLU A 134 -12.02 -62.02 13.97
CA GLU A 134 -13.08 -63.00 14.26
C GLU A 134 -12.52 -64.42 14.55
N SER A 135 -11.43 -64.55 15.32
CA SER A 135 -10.78 -65.86 15.56
C SER A 135 -11.13 -66.53 16.89
N PHE A 136 -12.03 -65.98 17.71
CA PHE A 136 -12.34 -66.55 19.04
C PHE A 136 -13.73 -67.21 19.20
N ALA A 137 -14.56 -67.27 18.15
CA ALA A 137 -15.95 -67.72 18.27
C ALA A 137 -16.23 -69.12 17.70
N THR A 138 -15.39 -70.15 17.91
CA THR A 138 -15.81 -71.56 17.71
C THR A 138 -15.01 -72.54 18.56
N LYS A 139 -15.28 -72.57 19.87
CA LYS A 139 -15.01 -73.77 20.69
C LYS A 139 -15.83 -73.70 21.98
N ASN A 140 -17.11 -74.09 21.90
CA ASN A 140 -17.88 -74.69 22.99
C ASN A 140 -19.30 -75.05 22.50
N GLN A 141 -19.40 -76.03 21.62
CA GLN A 141 -20.63 -76.81 21.43
C GLN A 141 -20.26 -78.27 21.20
N LYS A 142 -20.04 -79.00 22.29
CA LYS A 142 -20.39 -80.42 22.47
C LYS A 142 -19.87 -80.89 23.82
N VAL A 143 -20.76 -80.99 24.80
CA VAL A 143 -20.72 -82.08 25.78
C VAL A 143 -22.16 -82.57 25.91
N SER A 144 -22.35 -83.84 25.55
CA SER A 144 -23.59 -84.62 25.70
C SER A 144 -23.94 -84.85 27.16
#